data_AF-A0A955ZJX8-F1
#
_entry.id   AF-A0A955ZJX8-F1
#
_cell.length_a   1.000
_cell.length_b   1.000
_cell.length_c   1.000
_cell.angle_alpha   90.00
_cell.angle_beta   90.00
_cell.angle_gamma   90.00
#
_symmetry.space_group_name_H-M   'P 1'
#
loop_
_entity.id
_entity.type
_entity.pdbx_description
1 polymer ?
#
loop_
_entity_poly.entity_id
_entity_poly.type
_entity_poly.pdbx_seq_one_letter_code
_entity_poly.pdbx_strand_id
1 'polypeptide(L)'
;MSENPHSAAAELRSYVWQRYDRRSLWALGALVLTGGVVGYRWSDLLDANGTMDWLLTGIWVGMAALLAWNVSARRDLLLLAVGLAGGGLIEWWGTTSQVWRYFTDERPPLWILPAWPVAALTAERMALMLDHGISVIERRRGRLSERVFTVLYWLVLPGFVAGMAWFVWPTVHVTSTRAVLLLMVTLTLLGREHRRDVTVFAAGAGLGIFLEYWGTSRQCWIYYTHEVPPLMAVLAHGFAAIAFVRGADLCERVFGRVFPRYKQLENTCS
;
A
#
# COMPACT_ATOMS: atom_id res chain seq x y z
N MET A 1 -24.76 -31.20 -10.15
CA MET A 1 -24.23 -30.91 -8.80
C MET A 1 -24.39 -29.41 -8.55
N SER A 2 -25.41 -28.98 -7.81
CA SER A 2 -25.53 -27.58 -7.40
C SER A 2 -24.59 -27.35 -6.21
N GLU A 3 -23.45 -26.72 -6.47
CA GLU A 3 -22.49 -26.39 -5.42
C GLU A 3 -23.05 -25.31 -4.49
N ASN A 4 -22.88 -25.55 -3.19
CA ASN A 4 -23.46 -24.74 -2.14
C ASN A 4 -22.65 -23.43 -1.98
N PRO A 5 -23.21 -22.24 -2.30
CA PRO A 5 -22.50 -20.96 -2.20
C PRO A 5 -21.97 -20.65 -0.79
N HIS A 6 -22.52 -21.32 0.23
CA HIS A 6 -22.01 -21.29 1.60
C HIS A 6 -20.53 -21.74 1.75
N SER A 7 -19.96 -22.49 0.78
CA SER A 7 -18.58 -23.00 0.89
C SER A 7 -17.50 -21.95 0.60
N ALA A 8 -17.70 -21.00 -0.33
CA ALA A 8 -16.67 -20.00 -0.69
C ALA A 8 -16.46 -18.97 0.42
N ALA A 9 -17.57 -18.44 0.94
CA ALA A 9 -17.54 -17.51 2.05
C ALA A 9 -16.92 -18.15 3.30
N ALA A 10 -17.20 -19.44 3.55
CA ALA A 10 -16.60 -20.18 4.67
C ALA A 10 -15.08 -20.35 4.49
N GLU A 11 -14.61 -20.64 3.28
CA GLU A 11 -13.18 -20.79 2.96
C GLU A 11 -12.42 -19.46 3.07
N LEU A 12 -12.98 -18.37 2.53
CA LEU A 12 -12.38 -17.04 2.69
C LEU A 12 -12.37 -16.61 4.16
N ARG A 13 -13.46 -16.89 4.88
CA ARG A 13 -13.55 -16.61 6.32
C ARG A 13 -12.49 -17.39 7.09
N SER A 14 -12.33 -18.69 6.84
CA SER A 14 -11.31 -19.48 7.53
C SER A 14 -9.90 -18.99 7.21
N TYR A 15 -9.62 -18.64 5.95
CA TYR A 15 -8.34 -18.05 5.56
C TYR A 15 -8.03 -16.75 6.32
N VAL A 16 -9.01 -15.85 6.44
CA VAL A 16 -8.83 -14.59 7.18
C VAL A 16 -8.54 -14.86 8.66
N TRP A 17 -9.33 -15.70 9.31
CA TRP A 17 -9.19 -15.94 10.76
C TRP A 17 -7.93 -16.74 11.13
N GLN A 18 -7.48 -17.67 10.29
CA GLN A 18 -6.29 -18.49 10.55
C GLN A 18 -4.98 -17.70 10.59
N ARG A 19 -4.97 -16.48 10.04
CA ARG A 19 -3.78 -15.61 10.00
C ARG A 19 -3.72 -14.60 11.14
N TYR A 20 -4.68 -14.64 12.07
CA TYR A 20 -4.55 -13.98 13.37
C TYR A 20 -3.94 -14.98 14.37
N ASP A 21 -2.71 -14.70 14.80
CA ASP A 21 -1.96 -15.56 15.71
C ASP A 21 -1.44 -14.78 16.94
N ARG A 22 -0.49 -15.35 17.69
CA ARG A 22 0.12 -14.64 18.83
C ARG A 22 0.88 -13.38 18.41
N ARG A 23 1.46 -13.34 17.21
CA ARG A 23 2.16 -12.15 16.68
C ARG A 23 1.16 -11.04 16.35
N SER A 24 -0.05 -11.39 15.93
CA SER A 24 -1.15 -10.44 15.77
C SER A 24 -1.50 -9.73 17.07
N LEU A 25 -1.50 -10.43 18.22
CA LEU A 25 -1.73 -9.80 19.52
C LEU A 25 -0.62 -8.81 19.88
N TRP A 26 0.64 -9.14 19.58
CA TRP A 26 1.76 -8.22 19.77
C TRP A 26 1.66 -6.99 18.88
N ALA A 27 1.32 -7.17 17.60
CA ALA A 27 1.11 -6.06 16.67
C ALA A 27 -0.04 -5.16 17.13
N LEU A 28 -1.18 -5.74 17.53
CA LEU A 28 -2.31 -4.99 18.07
C LEU A 28 -1.95 -4.25 19.35
N GLY A 29 -1.23 -4.91 20.28
CA GLY A 29 -0.74 -4.28 21.50
C GLY A 29 0.20 -3.10 21.22
N ALA A 30 1.11 -3.25 20.25
CA ALA A 30 2.00 -2.17 19.81
C ALA A 30 1.22 -1.02 19.17
N LEU A 31 0.19 -1.31 18.36
CA LEU A 31 -0.68 -0.29 17.75
C LEU A 31 -1.48 0.46 18.81
N VAL A 32 -2.10 -0.24 19.76
CA VAL A 32 -2.86 0.38 20.85
C VAL A 32 -1.95 1.22 21.74
N LEU A 33 -0.76 0.72 22.09
CA LEU A 33 0.21 1.47 22.87
C LEU A 33 0.65 2.73 22.12
N THR A 34 1.05 2.59 20.86
CA THR A 34 1.51 3.73 20.04
C THR A 34 0.40 4.74 19.83
N GLY A 35 -0.77 4.29 19.39
CA GLY A 35 -1.96 5.12 19.20
C GLY A 35 -2.43 5.78 20.50
N GLY A 36 -2.33 5.09 21.63
CA GLY A 36 -2.63 5.63 22.96
C GLY A 36 -1.63 6.70 23.39
N VAL A 37 -0.32 6.50 23.16
CA VAL A 37 0.71 7.51 23.44
C VAL A 37 0.51 8.74 22.55
N VAL A 38 0.23 8.56 21.26
CA VAL A 38 -0.09 9.66 20.34
C VAL A 38 -1.36 10.37 20.80
N GLY A 39 -2.46 9.64 20.99
CA GLY A 39 -3.74 10.21 21.41
C GLY A 39 -3.65 10.96 22.74
N TYR A 40 -2.85 10.46 23.69
CA TYR A 40 -2.58 11.15 24.95
C TYR A 40 -1.72 12.41 24.75
N ARG A 41 -0.64 12.32 23.97
CA ARG A 41 0.28 13.46 23.75
C ARG A 41 -0.37 14.63 23.02
N TRP A 42 -1.31 14.33 22.13
CA TRP A 42 -2.05 15.29 21.31
C TRP A 42 -3.54 15.34 21.69
N SER A 43 -3.88 15.00 22.94
CA SER A 43 -5.28 14.99 23.40
C SER A 43 -5.98 16.34 23.23
N ASP A 44 -5.23 17.44 23.35
CA ASP A 44 -5.75 18.80 23.20
C ASP A 44 -6.17 19.12 21.75
N LEU A 45 -5.69 18.33 20.78
CA LEU A 45 -6.08 18.43 19.36
C LEU A 45 -7.23 17.47 19.00
N LEU A 46 -7.59 16.55 19.91
CA LEU A 46 -8.70 15.63 19.72
C LEU A 46 -9.98 16.35 20.13
N ASP A 47 -10.77 16.77 19.13
CA ASP A 47 -12.09 17.32 19.39
C ASP A 47 -13.08 16.21 19.79
N ALA A 48 -13.09 15.88 21.08
CA ALA A 48 -14.00 14.88 21.66
C ALA A 48 -15.48 15.30 21.59
N ASN A 49 -15.76 16.57 21.33
CA ASN A 49 -17.11 17.13 21.21
C ASN A 49 -17.51 17.41 19.75
N GLY A 50 -16.57 17.26 18.81
CA GLY A 50 -16.75 17.56 17.40
C GLY A 50 -17.52 16.49 16.64
N THR A 51 -17.82 16.81 15.37
CA THR A 51 -18.32 15.81 14.41
C THR A 51 -17.22 14.80 14.12
N MET A 52 -17.30 13.63 14.76
CA MET A 52 -16.39 12.50 14.53
C MET A 52 -16.24 12.21 13.03
N ASP A 53 -14.99 12.11 12.57
CA ASP A 53 -14.69 11.72 11.21
C ASP A 53 -14.79 10.20 11.04
N TRP A 54 -16.00 9.73 10.71
CA TRP A 54 -16.28 8.31 10.53
C TRP A 54 -15.50 7.68 9.38
N LEU A 55 -15.15 8.44 8.34
CA LEU A 55 -14.33 7.93 7.23
C LEU A 55 -12.90 7.66 7.71
N LEU A 56 -12.28 8.64 8.38
CA LEU A 56 -10.95 8.46 8.96
C LEU A 56 -10.91 7.30 9.94
N THR A 57 -11.91 7.24 10.82
CA THR A 57 -12.05 6.17 11.81
C THR A 57 -12.15 4.81 11.14
N GLY A 58 -12.99 4.69 10.10
CA GLY A 58 -13.12 3.45 9.32
C GLY A 58 -11.83 3.03 8.64
N ILE A 59 -11.09 3.98 8.05
CA ILE A 59 -9.77 3.73 7.44
C ILE A 59 -8.77 3.25 8.50
N TRP A 60 -8.68 3.93 9.65
CA TRP A 60 -7.79 3.52 10.73
C TRP A 60 -8.11 2.16 11.31
N VAL A 61 -9.38 1.86 11.59
CA VAL A 61 -9.80 0.55 12.08
C VAL A 61 -9.49 -0.54 11.06
N GLY A 62 -9.78 -0.27 9.78
CA GLY A 62 -9.48 -1.21 8.68
C GLY A 62 -7.98 -1.49 8.54
N MET A 63 -7.15 -0.44 8.52
CA MET A 63 -5.69 -0.57 8.45
C MET A 63 -5.13 -1.24 9.70
N ALA A 64 -5.61 -0.91 10.90
CA ALA A 64 -5.16 -1.54 12.15
C ALA A 64 -5.47 -3.04 12.17
N ALA A 65 -6.67 -3.44 11.72
CA ALA A 65 -7.02 -4.85 11.59
C ALA A 65 -6.08 -5.57 10.61
N LEU A 66 -5.81 -4.97 9.44
CA LEU A 66 -4.90 -5.53 8.43
C LEU A 66 -3.44 -5.57 8.90
N LEU A 67 -2.97 -4.56 9.63
CA LEU A 67 -1.62 -4.54 10.22
C LEU A 67 -1.43 -5.67 11.25
N ALA A 68 -2.48 -6.02 11.99
CA ALA A 68 -2.47 -7.16 12.89
C ALA A 68 -2.67 -8.50 12.16
N TRP A 69 -2.96 -8.51 10.86
CA TRP A 69 -3.21 -9.72 10.08
C TRP A 69 -1.96 -10.23 9.37
N ASN A 70 -1.68 -11.54 9.49
CA ASN A 70 -0.56 -12.22 8.84
C ASN A 70 0.81 -11.57 9.14
N VAL A 71 1.10 -11.28 10.42
CA VAL A 71 2.30 -10.55 10.85
C VAL A 71 3.57 -11.36 10.60
N SER A 72 4.53 -10.75 9.90
CA SER A 72 5.85 -11.33 9.63
C SER A 72 6.93 -10.29 9.92
N ALA A 73 7.53 -10.36 11.11
CA ALA A 73 8.46 -9.33 11.60
C ALA A 73 9.53 -8.94 10.57
N ARG A 74 10.15 -9.93 9.91
CA ARG A 74 11.19 -9.68 8.91
C ARG A 74 10.65 -8.93 7.69
N ARG A 75 9.59 -9.46 7.08
CA ARG A 75 8.97 -8.86 5.89
C ARG A 75 8.45 -7.47 6.21
N ASP A 76 7.82 -7.33 7.37
CA ASP A 76 7.15 -6.12 7.78
C ASP A 76 8.18 -5.03 8.09
N LEU A 77 9.28 -5.34 8.78
CA LEU A 77 10.36 -4.37 9.01
C LEU A 77 11.00 -3.89 7.70
N LEU A 78 11.20 -4.79 6.73
CA LEU A 78 11.71 -4.39 5.42
C LEU A 78 10.72 -3.49 4.67
N LEU A 79 9.42 -3.83 4.70
CA LEU A 79 8.40 -3.02 4.04
C LEU A 79 8.16 -1.69 4.75
N LEU A 80 8.25 -1.64 6.09
CA LEU A 80 8.24 -0.40 6.87
C LEU A 80 9.43 0.50 6.46
N ALA A 81 10.63 -0.06 6.38
CA ALA A 81 11.83 0.70 6.01
C ALA A 81 11.74 1.22 4.56
N VAL A 82 11.36 0.36 3.62
CA VAL A 82 11.19 0.73 2.20
C VAL A 82 10.04 1.71 2.02
N GLY A 83 8.91 1.50 2.70
CA GLY A 83 7.75 2.39 2.67
C GLY A 83 8.06 3.77 3.25
N LEU A 84 8.83 3.84 4.33
CA LEU A 84 9.29 5.12 4.91
C LEU A 84 10.23 5.86 3.96
N ALA A 85 11.25 5.19 3.43
CA ALA A 85 12.22 5.80 2.51
C ALA A 85 11.58 6.20 1.18
N GLY A 86 10.82 5.30 0.57
CA GLY A 86 10.12 5.54 -0.70
C GLY A 86 8.99 6.57 -0.56
N GLY A 87 8.22 6.52 0.53
CA GLY A 87 7.24 7.53 0.87
C GLY A 87 7.85 8.91 1.04
N GLY A 88 8.98 9.01 1.76
CA GLY A 88 9.72 10.27 1.88
C GLY A 88 10.20 10.83 0.54
N LEU A 89 10.65 9.97 -0.39
CA LEU A 89 11.01 10.40 -1.75
C LEU A 89 9.79 10.88 -2.56
N ILE A 90 8.64 10.20 -2.43
CA ILE A 90 7.39 10.59 -3.10
C ILE A 90 6.91 11.95 -2.57
N GLU A 91 6.89 12.13 -1.25
CA GLU A 91 6.51 13.40 -0.61
C GLU A 91 7.45 14.54 -0.99
N TRP A 92 8.76 14.29 -0.94
CA TRP A 92 9.75 15.27 -1.35
C TRP A 92 9.54 15.67 -2.81
N TRP A 93 9.38 14.69 -3.70
CA TRP A 93 9.13 14.95 -5.11
C TRP A 93 7.85 15.76 -5.32
N GLY A 94 6.70 15.25 -4.88
CA GLY A 94 5.40 15.84 -5.18
C GLY A 94 5.21 17.24 -4.63
N THR A 95 5.65 17.48 -3.40
CA THR A 95 5.59 18.80 -2.78
C THR A 95 6.62 19.76 -3.38
N THR A 96 7.82 19.32 -3.73
CA THR A 96 8.83 20.19 -4.36
C THR A 96 8.45 20.56 -5.80
N SER A 97 7.89 19.62 -6.57
CA SER A 97 7.41 19.87 -7.94
C SER A 97 6.03 20.51 -7.99
N GLN A 98 5.39 20.78 -6.84
CA GLN A 98 4.06 21.39 -6.74
C GLN A 98 2.95 20.58 -7.44
N VAL A 99 3.08 19.24 -7.45
CA VAL A 99 2.00 18.36 -7.94
C VAL A 99 0.84 18.37 -6.93
N TRP A 100 1.17 18.38 -5.64
CA TRP A 100 0.25 18.67 -4.55
C TRP A 100 0.91 19.56 -3.50
N ARG A 101 0.08 20.15 -2.63
CA ARG A 101 0.50 20.91 -1.46
C ARG A 101 -0.34 20.51 -0.24
N TYR A 102 0.27 20.55 0.94
CA TYR A 102 -0.41 20.33 2.21
C TYR A 102 -0.90 21.65 2.80
N PHE A 103 -1.89 21.58 3.69
CA PHE A 103 -2.37 22.76 4.44
C PHE A 103 -1.29 23.41 5.33
N THR A 104 -0.22 22.69 5.64
CA THR A 104 0.93 23.17 6.42
C THR A 104 2.02 23.82 5.56
N ASP A 105 1.91 23.75 4.23
CA ASP A 105 2.92 24.20 3.26
C ASP A 105 4.34 23.59 3.43
N GLU A 106 4.50 22.56 4.28
CA GLU A 106 5.76 21.82 4.49
C GLU A 106 6.20 21.02 3.24
N ARG A 107 7.52 20.88 3.03
CA ARG A 107 8.13 20.20 1.86
C ARG A 107 9.43 19.45 2.20
N PRO A 108 9.42 18.12 2.39
CA PRO A 108 8.27 17.26 2.59
C PRO A 108 7.67 17.42 4.00
N PRO A 109 6.35 17.22 4.19
CA PRO A 109 5.76 17.17 5.52
C PRO A 109 6.24 15.95 6.31
N LEU A 110 6.90 16.17 7.45
CA LEU A 110 7.41 15.06 8.25
C LEU A 110 6.29 14.28 8.96
N TRP A 111 5.16 14.94 9.22
CA TRP A 111 4.04 14.36 9.97
C TRP A 111 3.30 13.27 9.20
N ILE A 112 3.34 13.26 7.86
CA ILE A 112 2.68 12.22 7.05
C ILE A 112 3.60 11.02 6.76
N LEU A 113 4.92 11.15 6.95
CA LEU A 113 5.87 10.07 6.68
C LEU A 113 5.54 8.74 7.37
N PRO A 114 5.05 8.71 8.63
CA PRO A 114 4.63 7.47 9.26
C PRO A 114 3.44 6.78 8.59
N ALA A 115 2.61 7.49 7.80
CA ALA A 115 1.46 6.91 7.12
C ALA A 115 1.86 6.03 5.93
N TRP A 116 2.95 6.35 5.23
CA TRP A 116 3.47 5.58 4.10
C TRP A 116 3.78 4.11 4.42
N PRO A 117 4.54 3.77 5.47
CA PRO A 117 4.80 2.38 5.82
C PRO A 117 3.54 1.64 6.29
N VAL A 118 2.58 2.32 6.93
CA VAL A 118 1.26 1.75 7.26
C VAL A 118 0.47 1.42 5.99
N ALA A 119 0.41 2.33 5.04
CA ALA A 119 -0.26 2.12 3.75
C ALA A 119 0.41 1.00 2.95
N ALA A 120 1.74 0.92 2.95
CA ALA A 120 2.49 -0.14 2.28
C ALA A 120 2.14 -1.53 2.82
N LEU A 121 2.16 -1.71 4.14
CA LEU A 121 1.76 -2.97 4.79
C LEU A 121 0.29 -3.30 4.51
N THR A 122 -0.60 -2.32 4.65
CA THR A 122 -2.03 -2.50 4.38
C THR A 122 -2.27 -2.96 2.95
N ALA A 123 -1.65 -2.30 1.96
CA ALA A 123 -1.77 -2.66 0.55
C ALA A 123 -1.23 -4.07 0.27
N GLU A 124 -0.10 -4.46 0.89
CA GLU A 124 0.42 -5.83 0.78
C GLU A 124 -0.57 -6.86 1.35
N ARG A 125 -1.18 -6.61 2.51
CA ARG A 125 -2.17 -7.51 3.10
C ARG A 125 -3.44 -7.61 2.28
N MET A 126 -3.94 -6.48 1.77
CA MET A 126 -5.06 -6.46 0.83
C MET A 126 -4.74 -7.26 -0.44
N ALA A 127 -3.51 -7.16 -0.97
CA ALA A 127 -3.07 -7.92 -2.14
C ALA A 127 -3.06 -9.43 -1.88
N LEU A 128 -2.61 -9.88 -0.70
CA LEU A 128 -2.66 -11.30 -0.30
C LEU A 128 -4.10 -11.82 -0.20
N MET A 129 -5.00 -11.03 0.38
CA MET A 129 -6.42 -11.38 0.45
C MET A 129 -7.05 -11.46 -0.95
N LEU A 130 -6.74 -10.48 -1.81
CA LEU A 130 -7.22 -10.45 -3.19
C LEU A 130 -6.71 -11.66 -3.99
N ASP A 131 -5.42 -11.97 -3.91
CA ASP A 131 -4.82 -13.12 -4.60
C ASP A 131 -5.40 -14.45 -4.09
N HIS A 132 -5.67 -14.57 -2.79
CA HIS A 132 -6.35 -15.74 -2.25
C HIS A 132 -7.78 -15.86 -2.80
N GLY A 133 -8.54 -14.76 -2.82
CA GLY A 133 -9.88 -14.73 -3.40
C GLY A 133 -9.90 -15.15 -4.86
N ILE A 134 -8.96 -14.64 -5.66
CA ILE A 134 -8.73 -15.06 -7.05
C ILE A 134 -8.45 -16.56 -7.10
N SER A 135 -7.57 -17.08 -6.25
CA SER A 135 -7.23 -18.51 -6.22
C SER A 135 -8.42 -19.41 -5.87
N VAL A 136 -9.31 -18.96 -4.96
CA VAL A 136 -10.56 -19.67 -4.64
C VAL A 136 -11.47 -19.72 -5.87
N ILE A 137 -11.57 -18.62 -6.62
CA ILE A 137 -12.37 -18.55 -7.85
C ILE A 137 -11.76 -19.48 -8.93
N GLU A 138 -10.44 -19.48 -9.10
CA GLU A 138 -9.72 -20.32 -10.05
C GLU A 138 -9.93 -21.82 -9.79
N ARG A 139 -9.91 -22.25 -8.52
CA ARG A 139 -10.17 -23.65 -8.17
C ARG A 139 -11.57 -24.11 -8.58
N ARG A 140 -12.54 -23.19 -8.66
CA ARG A 140 -13.96 -23.49 -8.92
C ARG A 140 -14.35 -23.32 -10.39
N ARG A 141 -13.89 -22.24 -11.02
CA ARG A 141 -14.25 -21.87 -12.40
C ARG A 141 -13.22 -22.30 -13.44
N GLY A 142 -12.15 -22.95 -12.99
CA GLY A 142 -10.99 -23.25 -13.80
C GLY A 142 -9.92 -22.19 -13.66
N ARG A 143 -8.66 -22.61 -13.82
CA ARG A 143 -7.48 -21.78 -13.66
C ARG A 143 -7.53 -20.61 -14.66
N LEU A 144 -7.49 -19.37 -14.16
CA LEU A 144 -7.29 -18.23 -15.04
C LEU A 144 -5.91 -18.39 -15.68
N SER A 145 -5.85 -18.21 -17.00
CA SER A 145 -4.59 -18.32 -17.70
C SER A 145 -3.65 -17.22 -17.22
N GLU A 146 -2.37 -17.54 -17.04
CA GLU A 146 -1.30 -16.54 -16.84
C GLU A 146 -1.30 -15.45 -17.93
N ARG A 147 -1.85 -15.77 -19.11
CA ARG A 147 -2.07 -14.80 -20.19
C ARG A 147 -3.01 -13.67 -19.77
N VAL A 148 -4.04 -13.93 -18.97
CA VAL A 148 -4.99 -12.90 -18.50
C VAL A 148 -4.23 -11.88 -17.64
N PHE A 149 -3.48 -12.33 -16.64
CA PHE A 149 -2.68 -11.44 -15.80
C PHE A 149 -1.60 -10.70 -16.60
N THR A 150 -1.00 -11.35 -17.58
CA THR A 150 -0.02 -10.70 -18.48
C THR A 150 -0.67 -9.60 -19.31
N VAL A 151 -1.85 -9.84 -19.89
CA VAL A 151 -2.60 -8.82 -20.64
C VAL A 151 -3.02 -7.68 -19.71
N LEU A 152 -3.58 -7.98 -18.55
CA LEU A 152 -3.95 -6.97 -17.56
C LEU A 152 -2.74 -6.14 -17.13
N TYR A 153 -1.58 -6.77 -16.92
CA TYR A 153 -0.35 -6.07 -16.56
C TYR A 153 0.06 -5.05 -17.64
N TRP A 154 0.14 -5.48 -18.90
CA TRP A 154 0.55 -4.63 -20.01
C TRP A 154 -0.50 -3.60 -20.42
N LEU A 155 -1.76 -3.78 -20.02
CA LEU A 155 -2.80 -2.77 -20.19
C LEU A 155 -2.77 -1.73 -19.06
N VAL A 156 -2.73 -2.20 -17.81
CA VAL A 156 -2.91 -1.36 -16.62
C VAL A 156 -1.64 -0.57 -16.31
N LEU A 157 -0.46 -1.21 -16.25
CA LEU A 157 0.74 -0.53 -15.77
C LEU A 157 1.29 0.48 -16.80
N PRO A 158 1.52 0.13 -18.07
CA PRO A 158 1.87 1.13 -19.08
C PRO A 158 0.79 2.21 -19.25
N GLY A 159 -0.50 1.84 -19.19
CA GLY A 159 -1.61 2.79 -19.24
C GLY A 159 -1.54 3.79 -18.09
N PHE A 160 -1.27 3.32 -16.87
CA PHE A 160 -1.03 4.18 -15.71
C PHE A 160 0.21 5.07 -15.89
N VAL A 161 1.34 4.53 -16.37
CA VAL A 161 2.55 5.34 -16.59
C VAL A 161 2.32 6.45 -17.61
N ALA A 162 1.61 6.16 -18.70
CA ALA A 162 1.22 7.17 -19.69
C ALA A 162 0.28 8.23 -19.09
N GLY A 163 -0.74 7.79 -18.34
CA GLY A 163 -1.66 8.69 -17.63
C GLY A 163 -0.93 9.57 -16.60
N MET A 164 0.01 9.00 -15.85
CA MET A 164 0.82 9.73 -14.88
C MET A 164 1.73 10.74 -15.57
N ALA A 165 2.39 10.37 -16.68
CA ALA A 165 3.22 11.28 -17.46
C ALA A 165 2.43 12.49 -17.98
N TRP A 166 1.17 12.28 -18.39
CA TRP A 166 0.27 13.36 -18.76
C TRP A 166 -0.13 14.22 -17.55
N PHE A 167 -0.48 13.60 -16.42
CA PHE A 167 -0.82 14.29 -15.18
C PHE A 167 0.34 15.15 -14.65
N VAL A 168 1.57 14.65 -14.67
CA VAL A 168 2.73 15.44 -14.18
C VAL A 168 3.38 16.30 -15.25
N TRP A 169 2.81 16.34 -16.47
CA TRP A 169 3.36 17.09 -17.60
C TRP A 169 3.66 18.56 -17.28
N PRO A 170 2.81 19.31 -16.54
CA PRO A 170 3.13 20.69 -16.16
C PRO A 170 4.45 20.84 -15.40
N THR A 171 4.90 19.77 -14.74
CA THR A 171 6.11 19.74 -13.90
C THR A 171 7.28 18.98 -14.55
N VAL A 172 7.18 18.58 -15.83
CA VAL A 172 8.20 17.75 -16.50
C VAL A 172 9.56 18.42 -16.62
N HIS A 173 9.62 19.74 -16.55
CA HIS A 173 10.86 20.52 -16.52
C HIS A 173 11.66 20.31 -15.22
N VAL A 174 11.00 19.87 -14.14
CA VAL A 174 11.65 19.54 -12.87
C VAL A 174 12.40 18.21 -12.99
N THR A 175 13.69 18.20 -12.61
CA THR A 175 14.56 17.02 -12.74
C THR A 175 14.04 15.80 -11.97
N SER A 176 13.48 16.00 -10.77
CA SER A 176 12.89 14.91 -9.98
C SER A 176 11.68 14.27 -10.67
N THR A 177 10.82 15.05 -11.35
CA THR A 177 9.70 14.51 -12.15
C THR A 177 10.20 13.59 -13.26
N ARG A 178 11.25 13.99 -13.99
CA ARG A 178 11.85 13.13 -15.02
C ARG A 178 12.44 11.85 -14.44
N ALA A 179 13.11 11.94 -13.29
CA ALA A 179 13.67 10.77 -12.61
C ALA A 179 12.58 9.80 -12.14
N VAL A 180 11.47 10.30 -11.59
CA VAL A 180 10.32 9.49 -11.17
C VAL A 180 9.67 8.81 -12.37
N LEU A 181 9.43 9.52 -13.48
CA LEU A 181 8.88 8.92 -14.70
C LEU A 181 9.80 7.83 -15.27
N LEU A 182 11.12 8.08 -15.31
CA LEU A 182 12.09 7.08 -15.74
C LEU A 182 12.07 5.84 -14.84
N LEU A 183 11.99 6.04 -13.52
CA LEU A 183 11.86 4.95 -12.55
C LEU A 183 10.58 4.14 -12.78
N MET A 184 9.45 4.81 -13.00
CA MET A 184 8.17 4.16 -13.28
C MET A 184 8.21 3.32 -14.55
N VAL A 185 8.76 3.86 -15.64
CA VAL A 185 8.97 3.12 -16.90
C VAL A 185 9.87 1.91 -16.64
N THR A 186 11.00 2.10 -15.94
CA THR A 186 11.95 1.02 -15.64
C THR A 186 11.30 -0.09 -14.82
N LEU A 187 10.57 0.25 -13.75
CA LEU A 187 9.86 -0.74 -12.93
C LEU A 187 8.79 -1.49 -13.74
N THR A 188 8.12 -0.81 -14.66
CA THR A 188 7.11 -1.44 -15.54
C THR A 188 7.77 -2.42 -16.51
N LEU A 189 8.88 -2.05 -17.13
CA LEU A 189 9.58 -2.92 -18.08
C LEU A 189 10.28 -4.12 -17.42
N LEU A 190 10.74 -3.97 -16.18
CA LEU A 190 11.43 -5.03 -15.44
C LEU A 190 10.48 -6.00 -14.70
N GLY A 191 9.16 -5.82 -14.82
CA GLY A 191 8.19 -6.71 -14.18
C GLY A 191 8.24 -8.13 -14.70
N ARG A 192 8.20 -9.10 -13.78
CA ARG A 192 8.21 -10.54 -14.09
C ARG A 192 7.04 -11.30 -13.48
N GLU A 193 6.50 -10.83 -12.36
CA GLU A 193 5.42 -11.48 -11.62
C GLU A 193 4.09 -10.77 -11.88
N HIS A 194 3.61 -10.81 -13.12
CA HIS A 194 2.45 -10.03 -13.59
C HIS A 194 1.21 -10.18 -12.70
N ARG A 195 0.90 -11.40 -12.25
CA ARG A 195 -0.23 -11.67 -11.35
C ARG A 195 -0.10 -10.90 -10.04
N ARG A 196 1.08 -10.99 -9.41
CA ARG A 196 1.36 -10.30 -8.14
C ARG A 196 1.34 -8.79 -8.30
N ASP A 197 1.93 -8.27 -9.38
CA ASP A 197 1.95 -6.82 -9.60
C ASP A 197 0.54 -6.28 -9.85
N VAL A 198 -0.30 -6.98 -10.62
CA VAL A 198 -1.70 -6.59 -10.85
C VAL A 198 -2.51 -6.64 -9.56
N THR A 199 -2.33 -7.66 -8.71
CA THR A 199 -3.04 -7.74 -7.43
C THR A 199 -2.57 -6.68 -6.45
N VAL A 200 -1.27 -6.41 -6.37
CA VAL A 200 -0.71 -5.32 -5.55
C VAL A 200 -1.18 -3.96 -6.05
N PHE A 201 -1.18 -3.73 -7.37
CA PHE A 201 -1.70 -2.50 -7.95
C PHE A 201 -3.17 -2.28 -7.60
N ALA A 202 -4.01 -3.31 -7.81
CA ALA A 202 -5.42 -3.23 -7.51
C ALA A 202 -5.70 -3.00 -6.01
N ALA A 203 -4.96 -3.68 -5.13
CA ALA A 203 -5.05 -3.49 -3.69
C ALA A 203 -4.62 -2.08 -3.25
N GLY A 204 -3.47 -1.60 -3.74
CA GLY A 204 -2.97 -0.26 -3.43
C GLY A 204 -3.87 0.85 -3.98
N ALA A 205 -4.38 0.72 -5.21
CA ALA A 205 -5.34 1.66 -5.76
C ALA A 205 -6.68 1.64 -5.00
N GLY A 206 -7.15 0.45 -4.59
CA GLY A 206 -8.34 0.30 -3.75
C GLY A 206 -8.20 1.01 -2.41
N LEU A 207 -7.04 0.90 -1.75
CA LEU A 207 -6.72 1.68 -0.55
C LEU A 207 -6.64 3.19 -0.87
N GLY A 208 -6.00 3.54 -1.98
CA GLY A 208 -5.84 4.91 -2.47
C GLY A 208 -7.15 5.66 -2.66
N ILE A 209 -8.24 4.98 -3.07
CA ILE A 209 -9.58 5.60 -3.16
C ILE A 209 -9.96 6.24 -1.82
N PHE A 210 -9.82 5.50 -0.71
CA PHE A 210 -10.22 5.97 0.61
C PHE A 210 -9.26 7.03 1.14
N LEU A 211 -7.95 6.82 0.99
CA LEU A 211 -6.92 7.75 1.48
C LEU A 211 -6.99 9.10 0.75
N GLU A 212 -7.02 9.09 -0.58
CA GLU A 212 -7.09 10.31 -1.38
C GLU A 212 -8.43 11.00 -1.20
N TYR A 213 -9.55 10.26 -1.17
CA TYR A 213 -10.85 10.89 -0.93
C TYR A 213 -10.88 11.56 0.45
N TRP A 214 -10.41 10.88 1.50
CA TRP A 214 -10.33 11.46 2.83
C TRP A 214 -9.49 12.74 2.85
N GLY A 215 -8.25 12.67 2.36
CA GLY A 215 -7.31 13.79 2.43
C GLY A 215 -7.73 14.98 1.57
N THR A 216 -8.19 14.74 0.34
CA THR A 216 -8.57 15.83 -0.58
C THR A 216 -9.91 16.47 -0.21
N SER A 217 -10.90 15.70 0.26
CA SER A 217 -12.20 16.26 0.70
C SER A 217 -12.10 17.10 1.98
N ARG A 218 -11.04 16.92 2.78
CA ARG A 218 -10.75 17.71 4.00
C ARG A 218 -9.62 18.71 3.79
N GLN A 219 -9.14 18.85 2.56
CA GLN A 219 -8.05 19.76 2.20
C GLN A 219 -6.76 19.51 3.01
N CYS A 220 -6.55 18.30 3.51
CA CYS A 220 -5.28 17.91 4.12
C CYS A 220 -4.15 18.04 3.09
N TRP A 221 -4.43 17.68 1.84
CA TRP A 221 -3.63 18.05 0.69
C TRP A 221 -4.53 18.38 -0.50
N ILE A 222 -4.00 19.20 -1.40
CA ILE A 222 -4.71 19.67 -2.60
C ILE A 222 -3.76 19.49 -3.79
N TYR A 223 -4.21 18.78 -4.81
CA TYR A 223 -3.51 18.66 -6.09
C TYR A 223 -3.75 19.90 -6.94
N TYR A 224 -2.82 20.18 -7.86
CA TYR A 224 -2.95 21.32 -8.79
C TYR A 224 -4.21 21.23 -9.68
N THR A 225 -4.80 20.03 -9.85
CA THR A 225 -6.06 19.83 -10.59
C THR A 225 -7.32 20.17 -9.79
N HIS A 226 -7.21 20.32 -8.46
CA HIS A 226 -8.34 20.54 -7.54
C HIS A 226 -9.42 19.42 -7.54
N GLU A 227 -9.13 18.25 -8.11
CA GLU A 227 -10.03 17.09 -8.09
C GLU A 227 -10.11 16.43 -6.70
N VAL A 228 -11.24 15.77 -6.40
CA VAL A 228 -11.52 15.10 -5.11
C VAL A 228 -12.14 13.71 -5.35
N PRO A 229 -11.37 12.61 -5.28
CA PRO A 229 -9.91 12.55 -5.41
C PRO A 229 -9.49 12.56 -6.89
N PRO A 230 -8.27 13.02 -7.23
CA PRO A 230 -7.75 12.88 -8.58
C PRO A 230 -7.54 11.40 -8.92
N LEU A 231 -7.98 10.96 -10.10
CA LEU A 231 -7.86 9.55 -10.49
C LEU A 231 -6.39 9.08 -10.51
N MET A 232 -5.47 9.91 -11.00
CA MET A 232 -4.05 9.55 -11.08
C MET A 232 -3.39 9.45 -9.71
N ALA A 233 -3.83 10.26 -8.73
CA ALA A 233 -3.40 10.13 -7.35
C ALA A 233 -3.82 8.78 -6.75
N VAL A 234 -5.08 8.39 -6.95
CA VAL A 234 -5.60 7.08 -6.51
C VAL A 234 -4.80 5.93 -7.11
N LEU A 235 -4.58 5.95 -8.43
CA LEU A 235 -3.82 4.90 -9.11
C LEU A 235 -2.33 4.89 -8.72
N ALA A 236 -1.77 6.04 -8.35
CA ALA A 236 -0.39 6.15 -7.89
C ALA A 236 -0.13 5.36 -6.59
N HIS A 237 -1.13 5.21 -5.71
CA HIS A 237 -1.01 4.30 -4.55
C HIS A 237 -0.81 2.85 -4.98
N GLY A 238 -1.49 2.41 -6.05
CA GLY A 238 -1.30 1.07 -6.63
C GLY A 238 0.11 0.86 -7.15
N PHE A 239 0.65 1.84 -7.87
CA PHE A 239 2.01 1.75 -8.40
C PHE A 239 3.08 1.86 -7.30
N ALA A 240 2.88 2.75 -6.32
CA ALA A 240 3.76 2.88 -5.16
C ALA A 240 3.82 1.58 -4.36
N ALA A 241 2.67 0.90 -4.17
CA ALA A 241 2.63 -0.41 -3.52
C ALA A 241 3.48 -1.46 -4.26
N ILE A 242 3.44 -1.51 -5.60
CA ILE A 242 4.34 -2.39 -6.38
C ILE A 242 5.81 -2.03 -6.11
N ALA A 243 6.15 -0.74 -6.17
CA ALA A 243 7.52 -0.29 -5.95
C ALA A 243 8.03 -0.68 -4.56
N PHE A 244 7.20 -0.52 -3.52
CA PHE A 244 7.56 -0.89 -2.14
C PHE A 244 7.71 -2.40 -1.97
N VAL A 245 6.76 -3.19 -2.46
CA VAL A 245 6.79 -4.66 -2.37
C VAL A 245 8.03 -5.22 -3.07
N ARG A 246 8.36 -4.74 -4.28
CA ARG A 246 9.55 -5.14 -5.02
C ARG A 246 10.84 -4.62 -4.38
N GLY A 247 10.81 -3.43 -3.80
CA GLY A 247 11.92 -2.87 -3.02
C GLY A 247 12.25 -3.75 -1.81
N ALA A 248 11.23 -4.16 -1.05
CA ALA A 248 11.38 -5.07 0.07
C ALA A 248 11.92 -6.44 -0.37
N ASP A 249 11.43 -7.00 -1.50
CA ASP A 249 11.96 -8.25 -2.07
C ASP A 249 13.44 -8.14 -2.48
N LEU A 250 13.83 -6.97 -3.01
CA LEU A 250 15.22 -6.71 -3.37
C LEU A 250 16.10 -6.64 -2.11
N CYS A 251 15.68 -5.87 -1.11
CA CYS A 251 16.36 -5.80 0.18
C CYS A 251 16.51 -7.19 0.79
N GLU A 252 15.44 -7.99 0.81
CA GLU A 252 15.47 -9.34 1.35
C GLU A 252 16.49 -10.24 0.63
N ARG A 253 16.53 -10.19 -0.71
CA ARG A 253 17.52 -10.94 -1.51
C ARG A 253 18.95 -10.47 -1.28
N VAL A 254 19.17 -9.17 -1.12
CA VAL A 254 20.50 -8.61 -0.83
C VAL A 254 20.95 -9.00 0.58
N PHE A 255 20.12 -8.77 1.60
CA PHE A 255 20.41 -9.17 2.98
C PHE A 255 20.66 -10.67 3.10
N GLY A 256 19.88 -11.52 2.42
CA GLY A 256 20.07 -12.96 2.43
C GLY A 256 21.40 -13.42 1.79
N ARG A 257 21.96 -12.64 0.85
CA ARG A 257 23.29 -12.92 0.26
C ARG A 257 24.43 -12.43 1.16
N VAL A 258 24.25 -11.28 1.82
CA VAL A 258 25.28 -10.68 2.68
C VAL A 258 25.38 -11.38 4.03
N PHE A 259 24.25 -11.82 4.60
CA PHE A 259 24.17 -12.45 5.92
C PHE A 259 23.59 -13.88 5.86
N PRO A 260 24.29 -14.86 5.25
CA PRO A 260 23.75 -16.20 5.03
C PRO A 260 23.44 -16.98 6.32
N ARG A 261 24.17 -16.71 7.43
CA ARG A 261 23.92 -17.33 8.75
C ARG A 261 22.55 -17.00 9.33
N TYR A 262 21.94 -15.89 8.94
CA TYR A 262 20.61 -15.51 9.40
C TYR A 262 19.51 -16.46 8.89
N LYS A 263 19.71 -17.11 7.73
CA LYS A 263 18.74 -18.02 7.11
C LYS A 263 18.60 -19.36 7.86
N GLN A 264 19.57 -19.73 8.70
CA GLN A 264 19.56 -20.99 9.47
C GLN A 264 18.69 -20.93 10.74
N LEU A 265 18.55 -19.76 11.36
CA LEU A 265 17.76 -19.59 12.58
C LEU A 265 16.23 -19.60 12.31
N GLU A 266 15.82 -19.25 11.09
CA GLU A 266 14.40 -19.22 10.70
C GLU A 266 13.81 -20.63 10.51
N ASN A 267 14.60 -21.55 9.94
CA ASN A 267 14.19 -22.94 9.73
C ASN A 267 14.13 -23.76 11.04
N THR A 268 14.67 -23.24 12.14
CA THR A 268 14.69 -23.93 13.44
C THR A 268 13.59 -23.46 14.40
N CYS A 269 12.84 -22.40 14.06
CA CYS A 269 11.76 -21.85 14.89
C CYS A 269 10.39 -21.80 14.19
N SER A 270 10.25 -22.47 13.04
CA SER A 270 8.99 -22.69 12.32
C SER A 270 8.45 -24.08 12.62
#